data_AF-R4KZ33-F1
#
_entry.id   AF-R4KZ33-F1
#
_cell.length_a   1.000
_cell.length_b   1.000
_cell.length_c   1.000
_cell.angle_alpha   90.00
_cell.angle_beta   90.00
_cell.angle_gamma   90.00
#
_symmetry.space_group_name_H-M   'P 1'
#
loop_
_entity.id
_entity.type
_entity.pdbx_description
1 polymer ?
#
loop_
_entity_poly.entity_id
_entity_poly.type
_entity_poly.pdbx_seq_one_letter_code
_entity_poly.pdbx_strand_id
1 'polypeptide(L)'
;NGMRRMIPFSNFDEKLEGYSAHLTSLVSGLPYAFRPDGLCLHDLKDIDLKEMFRWRERILDAIDSGYYIDNEGHQVKLDVVDGINVLGALIESSFETKNKLYYGSLHNWGHVMMARLQ
;
A
#
# COMPACT_ATOMS: atom_id res chain seq x y z
N ASN A 1 13.72 3.24 -25.05
CA ASN A 1 14.31 4.40 -24.32
C ASN A 1 15.65 4.15 -23.65
N GLY A 2 16.16 2.91 -23.50
CA GLY A 2 17.50 2.67 -22.94
C GLY A 2 17.66 3.03 -21.45
N MET A 3 16.55 3.18 -20.73
CA MET A 3 16.53 3.57 -19.31
C MET A 3 16.69 2.35 -18.40
N ARG A 4 17.16 2.61 -17.18
CA ARG A 4 17.19 1.61 -16.09
C ARG A 4 15.77 1.16 -15.75
N ARG A 5 15.62 -0.10 -15.28
CA ARG A 5 14.38 -0.57 -14.65
C ARG A 5 14.01 0.30 -13.46
N MET A 6 12.71 0.47 -13.23
CA MET A 6 12.17 1.21 -12.10
C MET A 6 12.64 0.59 -10.77
N ILE A 7 12.91 1.46 -9.79
CA ILE A 7 13.35 1.06 -8.44
C ILE A 7 12.13 0.98 -7.50
N PRO A 8 11.97 -0.09 -6.72
CA PRO A 8 10.82 -0.21 -5.82
C PRO A 8 10.82 0.89 -4.76
N PHE A 9 9.64 1.41 -4.43
CA PHE A 9 9.45 2.33 -3.31
C PHE A 9 9.26 1.54 -2.01
N SER A 10 10.36 1.04 -1.42
CA SER A 10 10.34 0.20 -0.22
C SER A 10 10.54 0.98 1.08
N ASN A 11 11.17 2.15 1.02
CA ASN A 11 11.42 3.03 2.15
C ASN A 11 10.47 4.23 2.09
N PHE A 12 9.53 4.33 3.04
CA PHE A 12 8.52 5.38 2.99
C PHE A 12 9.03 6.77 3.37
N ASP A 13 10.26 6.86 3.88
CA ASP A 13 10.94 8.13 4.15
C ASP A 13 11.60 8.72 2.89
N GLU A 14 11.66 7.97 1.79
CA GLU A 14 12.22 8.46 0.53
C GLU A 14 11.36 9.56 -0.08
N LYS A 15 12.04 10.52 -0.71
CA LYS A 15 11.40 11.61 -1.44
C LYS A 15 10.85 11.09 -2.76
N LEU A 16 9.59 11.42 -3.05
CA LEU A 16 8.95 11.09 -4.31
C LEU A 16 9.30 12.12 -5.38
N GLU A 17 9.39 11.66 -6.62
CA GLU A 17 9.52 12.54 -7.77
C GLU A 17 8.24 13.35 -8.01
N GLY A 18 8.43 14.55 -8.56
CA GLY A 18 7.33 15.40 -8.99
C GLY A 18 6.59 14.86 -10.22
N TYR A 19 5.28 15.12 -10.29
CA TYR A 19 4.45 14.79 -11.45
C TYR A 19 3.26 15.75 -11.59
N SER A 20 3.01 16.22 -12.82
CA SER A 20 1.83 17.01 -13.16
C SER A 20 1.02 16.30 -14.25
N ALA A 21 -0.21 15.90 -13.90
CA ALA A 21 -1.09 15.17 -14.81
C ALA A 21 -1.67 16.06 -15.92
N HIS A 22 -1.78 17.37 -15.68
CA HIS A 22 -2.48 18.31 -16.56
C HIS A 22 -3.92 17.89 -16.89
N LEU A 23 -4.61 17.29 -15.91
CA LEU A 23 -5.98 16.83 -16.03
C LEU A 23 -6.92 17.73 -15.23
N THR A 24 -8.08 18.04 -15.81
CA THR A 24 -9.15 18.80 -15.17
C THR A 24 -10.43 17.97 -15.12
N SER A 25 -11.07 17.92 -13.95
CA SER A 25 -12.39 17.33 -13.82
C SER A 25 -13.43 18.24 -14.45
N LEU A 26 -14.13 17.77 -15.49
CA LEU A 26 -15.22 18.52 -16.12
C LEU A 26 -16.44 18.69 -15.21
N VAL A 27 -16.56 17.86 -14.17
CA VAL A 27 -17.68 17.90 -13.22
C VAL A 27 -17.53 19.06 -12.24
N SER A 28 -16.33 19.26 -11.68
CA SER A 28 -16.07 20.31 -10.68
C SER A 28 -15.34 21.53 -11.25
N GLY A 29 -14.75 21.43 -12.44
CA GLY A 29 -13.84 22.43 -12.99
C GLY A 29 -12.46 22.46 -12.31
N LEU A 30 -12.23 21.63 -11.29
CA LEU A 30 -10.96 21.61 -10.55
C LEU A 30 -9.93 20.69 -11.23
N PRO A 31 -8.64 21.08 -11.26
CA PRO A 31 -7.58 20.20 -11.71
C PRO A 31 -7.27 19.11 -10.68
N TYR A 32 -6.76 17.97 -11.15
CA TYR A 32 -6.03 17.07 -10.27
C TYR A 32 -4.78 17.77 -9.76
N ALA A 33 -4.52 17.72 -8.46
CA ALA A 33 -3.35 18.34 -7.86
C ALA A 33 -2.06 17.77 -8.49
N PHE A 34 -1.11 18.65 -8.80
CA PHE A 34 0.24 18.22 -9.17
C PHE A 34 1.04 17.97 -7.89
N ARG A 35 2.00 17.04 -7.97
CA ARG A 35 2.94 16.78 -6.88
C ARG A 35 4.28 17.44 -7.22
N PRO A 36 4.79 18.39 -6.41
CA PRO A 36 6.15 18.91 -6.59
C PRO A 36 7.19 17.84 -6.22
N ASP A 37 8.42 18.03 -6.69
CA ASP A 37 9.53 17.15 -6.37
C ASP A 37 9.95 17.29 -4.90
N GLY A 38 10.37 16.19 -4.28
CA GLY A 38 11.05 16.22 -2.98
C GLY A 38 10.14 16.07 -1.75
N LEU A 39 8.85 15.75 -1.94
CA LEU A 39 7.92 15.44 -0.84
C LEU A 39 8.11 14.00 -0.34
N CYS A 40 7.94 13.79 0.96
CA CYS A 40 7.93 12.47 1.60
C CYS A 40 6.51 12.11 2.04
N LEU A 41 6.22 10.81 2.17
CA LEU A 41 4.98 10.38 2.83
C LEU A 41 4.93 10.91 4.26
N HIS A 42 3.73 11.30 4.69
CA HIS A 42 3.45 11.81 6.01
C HIS A 42 2.11 11.28 6.51
N ASP A 43 1.87 11.43 7.81
CA ASP A 43 0.62 11.01 8.44
C ASP A 43 -0.57 11.77 7.82
N LEU A 44 -1.69 11.05 7.71
CA LEU A 44 -2.99 11.60 7.35
C LEU A 44 -3.91 11.54 8.56
N LYS A 45 -4.99 12.33 8.55
CA LYS A 45 -6.00 12.30 9.62
C LYS A 45 -6.54 10.89 9.91
N ASP A 46 -6.64 10.07 8.87
CA ASP A 46 -7.28 8.75 8.93
C ASP A 46 -6.28 7.62 9.21
N ILE A 47 -4.97 7.86 9.04
CA ILE A 47 -3.93 6.82 9.13
C ILE A 47 -2.54 7.41 9.37
N ASP A 48 -1.77 6.75 10.23
CA ASP A 48 -0.37 7.05 10.47
C ASP A 48 0.54 6.24 9.54
N LEU A 49 1.64 6.82 9.08
CA LEU A 49 2.66 6.14 8.27
C LEU A 49 3.22 4.90 8.98
N LYS A 50 3.28 4.95 10.32
CA LYS A 50 3.69 3.82 11.15
C LYS A 50 2.80 2.59 10.98
N GLU A 51 1.48 2.77 10.76
CA GLU A 51 0.58 1.64 10.53
C GLU A 51 0.90 0.93 9.19
N MET A 52 1.27 1.70 8.16
CA MET A 52 1.72 1.13 6.88
C MET A 52 2.97 0.27 7.05
N PHE A 53 3.95 0.73 7.83
CA PHE A 53 5.12 -0.08 8.17
C PHE A 53 4.73 -1.37 8.90
N ARG A 54 3.85 -1.29 9.90
CA ARG A 54 3.40 -2.47 10.66
C ARG A 54 2.71 -3.50 9.78
N TRP A 55 1.88 -3.08 8.84
CA TRP A 55 1.23 -3.99 7.90
C TRP A 55 2.23 -4.67 6.97
N ARG A 56 3.20 -3.92 6.44
CA ARG A 56 4.29 -4.49 5.63
C ARG A 56 5.04 -5.56 6.41
N GLU A 57 5.49 -5.26 7.63
CA GLU A 57 6.23 -6.23 8.46
C GLU A 57 5.40 -7.48 8.75
N ARG A 58 4.12 -7.33 9.12
CA ARG A 58 3.23 -8.49 9.37
C ARG A 58 3.04 -9.36 8.14
N ILE A 59 2.95 -8.76 6.95
CA ILE A 59 2.82 -9.49 5.68
C ILE A 59 4.11 -10.25 5.39
N LEU A 60 5.27 -9.62 5.59
CA LEU A 60 6.57 -10.28 5.42
C LEU A 60 6.75 -11.43 6.42
N ASP A 61 6.40 -11.24 7.69
CA ASP A 61 6.42 -12.29 8.72
C ASP A 61 5.53 -13.48 8.32
N ALA A 62 4.36 -13.22 7.74
CA ALA A 62 3.48 -14.28 7.25
C ALA A 62 4.08 -15.07 6.08
N ILE A 63 4.75 -14.37 5.16
CA ILE A 63 5.46 -14.97 4.03
C ILE A 63 6.63 -15.82 4.52
N ASP A 64 7.46 -15.27 5.40
CA ASP A 64 8.70 -15.91 5.89
C ASP A 64 8.41 -17.12 6.78
N SER A 65 7.37 -17.03 7.62
CA SER A 65 6.93 -18.17 8.43
C SER A 65 6.18 -19.23 7.61
N GLY A 66 5.57 -18.84 6.49
CA GLY A 66 4.66 -19.68 5.71
C GLY A 66 3.28 -19.84 6.34
N TYR A 67 2.90 -18.99 7.31
CA TYR A 67 1.60 -19.00 7.98
C TYR A 67 1.06 -17.58 8.15
N TYR A 68 -0.25 -17.41 7.93
CA TYR A 68 -0.95 -16.16 8.26
C TYR A 68 -1.91 -16.36 9.43
N ILE A 69 -2.34 -15.27 10.06
CA ILE A 69 -3.30 -15.28 11.17
C ILE A 69 -4.68 -14.93 10.62
N ASP A 70 -5.66 -15.83 10.75
CA ASP A 70 -7.04 -15.53 10.37
C ASP A 70 -7.75 -14.58 11.37
N ASN A 71 -9.01 -14.24 11.11
CA ASN A 71 -9.82 -13.37 11.97
C ASN A 71 -10.15 -13.98 13.34
N GLU A 72 -10.05 -15.30 13.48
CA GLU A 72 -10.26 -16.04 14.72
C GLU A 72 -8.96 -16.18 15.53
N GLY A 73 -7.82 -15.82 14.94
CA GLY A 73 -6.50 -15.87 15.57
C GLY A 73 -5.74 -17.17 15.30
N HIS A 74 -6.24 -18.04 14.42
CA HIS A 74 -5.56 -19.28 14.06
C HIS A 74 -4.43 -19.03 13.06
N GLN A 75 -3.35 -19.80 13.20
CA GLN A 75 -2.29 -19.85 12.21
C GLN A 75 -2.69 -20.80 11.07
N VAL A 76 -2.87 -20.24 9.87
CA VAL A 76 -3.24 -20.97 8.67
C VAL A 76 -2.07 -20.97 7.71
N LYS A 77 -1.74 -22.15 7.16
CA LYS A 77 -0.60 -22.32 6.27
C LYS A 77 -0.84 -21.61 4.93
N LEU A 78 0.15 -20.87 4.45
CA LEU A 78 0.23 -20.43 3.06
C LEU A 78 0.65 -21.62 2.20
N ASP A 79 -0.31 -22.27 1.57
CA ASP A 79 -0.04 -23.39 0.68
C ASP A 79 0.31 -22.92 -0.75
N VAL A 80 0.81 -23.87 -1.55
CA VAL A 80 1.21 -23.62 -2.95
C VAL A 80 0.02 -23.50 -3.91
N VAL A 81 -1.20 -23.83 -3.48
CA VAL A 81 -2.40 -23.84 -4.32
C VAL A 81 -3.11 -22.49 -4.27
N ASP A 82 -3.34 -21.96 -3.07
CA ASP A 82 -4.12 -20.75 -2.79
C ASP A 82 -3.32 -19.65 -2.09
N GLY A 83 -2.07 -19.91 -1.67
CA GLY A 83 -1.27 -18.94 -0.92
C GLY A 83 -1.10 -17.58 -1.60
N ILE A 84 -0.97 -17.54 -2.94
CA ILE A 84 -0.89 -16.27 -3.69
C ILE A 84 -2.22 -15.51 -3.65
N ASN A 85 -3.35 -16.20 -3.75
CA ASN A 85 -4.67 -15.58 -3.69
C ASN A 85 -4.93 -15.00 -2.29
N VAL A 86 -4.56 -15.74 -1.24
CA VAL A 86 -4.57 -15.24 0.14
C VAL A 86 -3.68 -14.00 0.27
N LEU A 87 -2.42 -14.05 -0.17
CA LEU A 87 -1.51 -12.90 -0.10
C LEU A 87 -2.04 -11.69 -0.88
N GLY A 88 -2.62 -11.90 -2.05
CA GLY A 88 -3.29 -10.85 -2.82
C GLY A 88 -4.40 -10.18 -2.00
N ALA A 89 -5.26 -10.98 -1.38
CA ALA A 89 -6.32 -10.49 -0.50
C ALA A 89 -5.75 -9.74 0.72
N LEU A 90 -4.63 -10.18 1.32
CA LEU A 90 -4.01 -9.48 2.44
C LEU A 90 -3.34 -8.14 2.04
N ILE A 91 -2.67 -8.08 0.89
CA ILE A 91 -1.90 -6.92 0.43
C ILE A 91 -2.80 -5.81 -0.12
N GLU A 92 -3.73 -6.17 -1.01
CA GLU A 92 -4.71 -5.23 -1.54
C GLU A 92 -5.68 -4.79 -0.44
N SER A 93 -6.03 -5.75 0.42
CA SER A 93 -7.22 -5.78 1.27
C SER A 93 -8.52 -5.74 0.46
N SER A 94 -9.12 -6.91 0.27
CA SER A 94 -10.44 -7.08 -0.34
C SER A 94 -11.49 -7.51 0.69
N PHE A 95 -12.73 -7.74 0.26
CA PHE A 95 -13.74 -8.37 1.12
C PHE A 95 -13.30 -9.76 1.62
N GLU A 96 -12.46 -10.46 0.85
CA GLU A 96 -11.97 -11.80 1.15
C GLU A 96 -10.79 -11.83 2.14
N THR A 97 -10.34 -10.66 2.61
CA THR A 97 -9.22 -10.53 3.55
C THR A 97 -9.52 -11.29 4.84
N LYS A 98 -8.71 -12.32 5.14
CA LYS A 98 -8.95 -13.17 6.31
C LYS A 98 -8.74 -12.46 7.65
N ASN A 99 -7.94 -11.39 7.72
CA ASN A 99 -7.81 -10.57 8.91
C ASN A 99 -7.43 -9.11 8.60
N LYS A 100 -8.44 -8.32 8.18
CA LYS A 100 -8.24 -6.93 7.76
C LYS A 100 -7.74 -6.01 8.88
N LEU A 101 -8.14 -6.24 10.13
CA LEU A 101 -7.68 -5.43 11.26
C LEU A 101 -6.19 -5.64 11.54
N TYR A 102 -5.68 -6.84 11.29
CA TYR A 102 -4.29 -7.17 11.53
C TYR A 102 -3.37 -6.83 10.34
N TYR A 103 -3.76 -7.19 9.12
CA TYR A 103 -2.95 -6.97 7.91
C TYR A 103 -3.23 -5.64 7.21
N GLY A 104 -4.33 -4.97 7.57
CA GLY A 104 -4.63 -3.63 7.09
C GLY A 104 -5.04 -3.57 5.63
N SER A 105 -4.58 -2.51 4.95
CA SER A 105 -4.92 -2.16 3.57
C SER A 105 -3.76 -1.45 2.88
N LEU A 106 -2.61 -2.14 2.81
CA LEU A 106 -1.32 -1.54 2.44
C LEU A 106 -1.34 -0.92 1.05
N HIS A 107 -1.78 -1.65 0.02
CA HIS A 107 -1.81 -1.14 -1.35
C HIS A 107 -2.74 0.08 -1.50
N ASN A 108 -3.96 -0.01 -0.97
CA ASN A 108 -4.97 1.05 -1.14
C ASN A 108 -4.58 2.31 -0.37
N TRP A 109 -4.06 2.19 0.85
CA TRP A 109 -3.55 3.35 1.59
C TRP A 109 -2.30 3.94 0.96
N GLY A 110 -1.47 3.15 0.28
CA GLY A 110 -0.37 3.65 -0.54
C GLY A 110 -0.87 4.65 -1.59
N HIS A 111 -1.94 4.30 -2.33
CA HIS A 111 -2.57 5.22 -3.29
C HIS A 111 -3.12 6.48 -2.61
N VAL A 112 -3.85 6.32 -1.50
CA VAL A 112 -4.46 7.46 -0.80
C VAL A 112 -3.41 8.43 -0.26
N MET A 113 -2.34 7.91 0.35
CA MET A 113 -1.24 8.72 0.87
C MET A 113 -0.55 9.46 -0.27
N MET A 114 -0.15 8.78 -1.34
CA MET A 114 0.52 9.42 -2.48
C MET A 114 -0.36 10.45 -3.21
N ALA A 115 -1.67 10.22 -3.28
CA ALA A 115 -2.62 11.13 -3.92
C ALA A 115 -2.91 12.40 -3.11
N ARG A 116 -2.67 12.37 -1.78
CA ARG A 116 -2.90 13.48 -0.86
C ARG A 116 -1.62 14.20 -0.41
N LEU A 117 -0.47 13.86 -1.01
CA LEU A 117 0.79 14.58 -0.83
C LEU A 117 0.65 16.01 -1.38
N GLN A 118 0.62 17.00 -0.50
CA GLN A 118 0.55 18.43 -0.84
C GLN A 118 1.45 19.25 0.08
#